data_AF-A0A1G1YHD9-F1
#
_entry.id   AF-A0A1G1YHD9-F1
#
_cell.length_a   1.000
_cell.length_b   1.000
_cell.length_c   1.000
_cell.angle_alpha   90.00
_cell.angle_beta   90.00
_cell.angle_gamma   90.00
#
_symmetry.space_group_name_H-M   'P 1'
#
loop_
_entity.id
_entity.type
_entity.pdbx_description
1 polymer ?
#
loop_
_entity_poly.entity_id
_entity_poly.type
_entity_poly.pdbx_seq_one_letter_code
_entity_poly.pdbx_strand_id
1 'polypeptide(L)'
;MKYPALNEIFRLKIDGDLLGNSPFSMVRASDHQPNDWRYVGNFIRGIQEREFRLVNTNTVVINIGEARKALAMVHTITTCESQWLWAFQLQFPIYDHNGPIGFADPAWIDPHGNIRFPCINTDGRLGFFPSHLMLYNFWRFLVPV
;
A
#
# COMPACT_ATOMS: atom_id res chain seq x y z
N MET A 1 -0.06 2.62 -20.07
CA MET A 1 0.77 3.49 -19.20
C MET A 1 2.03 2.73 -18.83
N LYS A 2 3.18 3.42 -18.73
CA LYS A 2 4.42 2.83 -18.25
C LYS A 2 4.33 2.69 -16.72
N TYR A 3 4.83 1.59 -16.17
CA TYR A 3 4.96 1.43 -14.72
C TYR A 3 5.99 2.42 -14.15
N PRO A 4 5.74 3.09 -13.02
CA PRO A 4 6.69 4.06 -12.47
C PRO A 4 8.01 3.41 -12.09
N ALA A 5 9.12 4.04 -12.47
CA ALA A 5 10.44 3.62 -12.01
C ALA A 5 10.64 3.94 -10.52
N LEU A 6 11.62 3.31 -9.89
CA LEU A 6 12.01 3.64 -8.53
C LEU A 6 12.43 5.11 -8.44
N ASN A 7 11.94 5.82 -7.42
CA ASN A 7 12.11 7.26 -7.19
C ASN A 7 11.48 8.20 -8.23
N GLU A 8 10.81 7.67 -9.26
CA GLU A 8 10.02 8.49 -10.18
C GLU A 8 8.80 9.05 -9.43
N ILE A 9 8.60 10.36 -9.53
CA ILE A 9 7.40 11.02 -9.01
C ILE A 9 6.30 10.86 -10.05
N PHE A 10 5.16 10.37 -9.60
CA PHE A 10 3.95 10.26 -10.40
C PHE A 10 2.74 10.67 -9.57
N ARG A 11 1.61 10.78 -10.25
CA ARG A 11 0.39 11.32 -9.67
C ARG A 11 -0.73 10.30 -9.71
N LEU A 12 -1.41 10.17 -8.58
CA LEU A 12 -2.59 9.33 -8.44
C LEU A 12 -3.82 10.21 -8.21
N LYS A 13 -4.95 9.78 -8.77
CA LYS A 13 -6.26 10.39 -8.55
C LYS A 13 -7.21 9.32 -8.04
N ILE A 14 -8.00 9.67 -7.04
CA ILE A 14 -9.02 8.77 -6.47
C ILE A 14 -10.28 9.57 -6.14
N ASP A 15 -11.44 8.96 -6.38
CA ASP A 15 -12.72 9.41 -5.81
C ASP A 15 -13.06 8.51 -4.63
N GLY A 16 -12.88 8.99 -3.41
CA GLY A 16 -13.07 8.21 -2.19
C GLY A 16 -14.53 7.88 -1.88
N ASP A 17 -15.48 8.61 -2.45
CA ASP A 17 -16.91 8.39 -2.24
C ASP A 17 -17.50 7.37 -3.25
N LEU A 18 -16.74 7.01 -4.30
CA LEU A 18 -17.10 5.94 -5.20
C LEU A 18 -17.02 4.58 -4.47
N LEU A 19 -18.10 3.80 -4.50
CA LEU A 19 -18.19 2.50 -3.80
C LEU A 19 -17.01 1.56 -4.10
N GLY A 20 -16.53 1.56 -5.34
CA GLY A 20 -15.37 0.79 -5.78
C GLY A 20 -14.04 1.18 -5.11
N ASN A 21 -13.94 2.36 -4.51
CA ASN A 21 -12.73 2.89 -3.88
C ASN A 21 -12.77 2.86 -2.36
N SER A 22 -13.81 2.28 -1.75
CA SER A 22 -13.81 2.06 -0.29
C SER A 22 -12.61 1.19 0.13
N PRO A 23 -12.02 1.39 1.32
CA PRO A 23 -10.96 0.51 1.83
C PRO A 23 -11.34 -0.97 1.71
N PHE A 24 -12.59 -1.35 2.04
CA PHE A 24 -13.05 -2.74 1.96
C PHE A 24 -13.12 -3.31 0.54
N SER A 25 -13.09 -2.47 -0.50
CA SER A 25 -12.95 -2.94 -1.88
C SER A 25 -11.60 -3.59 -2.11
N MET A 26 -10.55 -3.17 -1.39
CA MET A 26 -9.24 -3.83 -1.39
C MET A 26 -9.35 -5.26 -0.82
N VAL A 27 -10.02 -5.43 0.32
CA VAL A 27 -10.20 -6.76 0.90
C VAL A 27 -11.02 -7.66 -0.02
N ARG A 28 -12.10 -7.13 -0.61
CA ARG A 28 -12.92 -7.87 -1.59
C ARG A 28 -12.16 -8.24 -2.87
N ALA A 29 -11.23 -7.40 -3.31
CA ALA A 29 -10.38 -7.66 -4.47
C ALA A 29 -9.21 -8.59 -4.16
N SER A 30 -8.89 -8.80 -2.88
CA SER A 30 -7.97 -9.83 -2.42
C SER A 30 -8.69 -11.17 -2.24
N ASP A 31 -7.95 -12.27 -2.12
CA ASP A 31 -8.50 -13.61 -1.88
C ASP A 31 -9.06 -13.80 -0.43
N HIS A 32 -9.42 -12.71 0.26
CA HIS A 32 -9.90 -12.70 1.63
C HIS A 32 -11.40 -12.39 1.74
N GLN A 33 -12.10 -13.04 2.68
CA GLN A 33 -13.47 -12.68 3.01
C GLN A 33 -13.50 -11.36 3.80
N PRO A 34 -14.27 -10.35 3.40
CA PRO A 34 -14.24 -9.02 4.01
C PRO A 34 -14.95 -8.93 5.37
N ASN A 35 -15.83 -9.89 5.70
CA ASN A 35 -16.86 -9.72 6.72
C ASN A 35 -16.37 -9.57 8.17
N ASP A 36 -15.08 -9.81 8.45
CA ASP A 36 -14.51 -9.66 9.78
C ASP A 36 -13.22 -8.82 9.80
N TRP A 37 -12.89 -8.19 8.66
CA TRP A 37 -11.79 -7.24 8.60
C TRP A 37 -12.20 -5.91 9.20
N ARG A 38 -11.26 -5.24 9.87
CA ARG A 38 -11.46 -3.88 10.37
C ARG A 38 -10.41 -2.95 9.77
N TYR A 39 -10.89 -1.79 9.31
CA TYR A 39 -10.04 -0.67 8.92
C TYR A 39 -10.18 0.44 9.96
N VAL A 40 -9.07 0.82 10.59
CA VAL A 40 -9.03 1.88 11.63
C VAL A 40 -8.37 3.17 11.14
N GLY A 41 -8.08 3.26 9.84
CA GLY A 41 -7.46 4.41 9.21
C GLY A 41 -8.49 5.44 8.74
N ASN A 42 -7.98 6.54 8.19
CA ASN A 42 -8.83 7.58 7.61
C ASN A 42 -9.38 7.15 6.24
N PHE A 43 -10.60 7.59 5.96
CA PHE A 43 -11.22 7.41 4.65
C PHE A 43 -10.96 8.64 3.79
N ILE A 44 -10.51 8.42 2.56
CA ILE A 44 -10.49 9.47 1.55
C ILE A 44 -11.94 9.84 1.22
N ARG A 45 -12.21 11.15 1.17
CA ARG A 45 -13.51 11.73 0.81
C ARG A 45 -13.39 12.55 -0.45
N GLY A 46 -14.42 12.48 -1.30
CA GLY A 46 -14.49 13.13 -2.60
C GLY A 46 -13.34 12.77 -3.53
N ILE A 47 -13.17 13.61 -4.55
CA ILE A 47 -12.07 13.49 -5.50
C ILE A 47 -10.81 14.12 -4.90
N GLN A 48 -9.75 13.33 -4.79
CA GLN A 48 -8.42 13.78 -4.39
C GLN A 48 -7.37 13.38 -5.42
N GLU A 49 -6.31 14.18 -5.46
CA GLU A 49 -5.14 13.98 -6.31
C GLU A 49 -3.90 14.23 -5.46
N ARG A 50 -2.93 13.30 -5.49
CA ARG A 50 -1.69 13.41 -4.73
C ARG A 50 -0.52 12.84 -5.51
N GLU A 51 0.67 13.32 -5.19
CA GLU A 51 1.93 12.85 -5.77
C GLU A 51 2.55 11.76 -4.89
N PHE A 52 3.11 10.77 -5.56
CA PHE A 52 3.69 9.58 -4.96
C PHE A 52 4.98 9.22 -5.68
N ARG A 53 5.77 8.37 -5.02
CA ARG A 53 6.88 7.65 -5.63
C ARG A 53 6.99 6.25 -5.05
N LEU A 54 7.64 5.36 -5.80
CA LEU A 54 8.07 4.06 -5.29
C LEU A 54 9.48 4.19 -4.72
N VAL A 55 9.71 3.69 -3.51
CA VAL A 55 11.01 3.74 -2.83
C VAL A 55 11.36 2.39 -2.23
N ASN A 56 12.61 2.18 -1.85
CA ASN A 56 13.08 0.97 -1.21
C ASN A 56 13.81 1.33 0.09
N THR A 57 13.78 0.46 1.09
CA THR A 57 14.53 0.63 2.33
C THR A 57 16.04 0.44 2.15
N ASN A 58 16.50 -0.07 1.01
CA ASN A 58 17.90 -0.41 0.67
C ASN A 58 18.57 -1.39 1.65
N THR A 59 17.81 -1.92 2.60
CA THR A 59 18.23 -2.89 3.61
C THR A 59 17.06 -3.81 3.91
N VAL A 60 17.36 -5.01 4.42
CA VAL A 60 16.36 -5.90 4.99
C VAL A 60 15.85 -5.28 6.29
N VAL A 61 14.53 -5.22 6.45
CA VAL A 61 13.88 -4.76 7.68
C VAL A 61 13.06 -5.90 8.26
N ILE A 62 13.08 -6.07 9.57
CA ILE A 62 12.50 -7.27 10.19
C ILE A 62 10.99 -7.17 10.41
N ASN A 63 10.38 -6.01 10.20
CA ASN A 63 8.93 -5.79 10.27
C ASN A 63 8.49 -4.47 9.62
N ILE A 64 7.18 -4.24 9.52
CA ILE A 64 6.62 -3.00 8.95
C ILE A 64 6.95 -1.76 9.78
N GLY A 65 7.15 -1.90 11.10
CA GLY A 65 7.55 -0.79 11.97
C GLY A 65 8.94 -0.27 11.64
N GLU A 66 9.88 -1.16 11.36
CA GLU A 66 11.21 -0.79 10.87
C GLU A 66 11.17 -0.23 9.45
N ALA A 67 10.34 -0.78 8.57
CA ALA A 67 10.11 -0.19 7.26
C ALA A 67 9.64 1.27 7.40
N ARG A 68 8.66 1.54 8.26
CA ARG A 68 8.19 2.91 8.53
C ARG A 68 9.29 3.82 9.05
N LYS A 69 10.13 3.34 9.97
CA LYS A 69 11.29 4.12 10.48
C LYS A 69 12.28 4.42 9.36
N ALA A 70 12.63 3.42 8.54
CA ALA A 70 13.52 3.58 7.40
C ALA A 70 12.98 4.59 6.40
N LEU A 71 11.70 4.48 6.04
CA LEU A 71 11.01 5.40 5.15
C LEU A 71 10.93 6.82 5.74
N ALA A 72 10.71 6.95 7.06
CA ALA A 72 10.60 8.25 7.73
C ALA A 72 11.91 9.04 7.76
N MET A 73 13.06 8.36 7.72
CA MET A 73 14.37 9.02 7.67
C MET A 73 14.61 9.74 6.33
N VAL A 74 13.94 9.31 5.27
CA VAL A 74 14.10 9.84 3.91
C VAL A 74 12.86 10.59 3.40
N HIS A 75 11.70 10.43 4.06
CA HIS A 75 10.41 10.96 3.63
C HIS A 75 9.63 11.56 4.80
N THR A 76 9.16 12.80 4.64
CA THR A 76 8.49 13.59 5.69
C THR A 76 7.13 13.00 6.11
N ILE A 77 6.47 12.25 5.21
CA ILE A 77 5.15 11.63 5.45
C ILE A 77 5.23 10.15 5.08
N THR A 78 5.00 9.26 6.04
CA THR A 78 5.09 7.80 5.83
C THR A 78 3.76 7.07 5.91
N THR A 79 2.70 7.73 6.38
CA THR A 79 1.37 7.15 6.49
C THR A 79 0.40 7.96 5.68
N CYS A 80 -0.23 7.31 4.72
CA CYS A 80 -1.29 7.83 3.88
C CYS A 80 -2.42 6.79 3.88
N GLU A 81 -3.58 7.09 3.31
CA GLU A 81 -4.73 6.18 3.35
C GLU A 81 -4.50 4.97 2.42
N SER A 82 -4.74 3.75 2.89
CA SER A 82 -4.54 2.50 2.11
C SER A 82 -5.22 2.52 0.73
N GLN A 83 -6.28 3.30 0.58
CA GLN A 83 -6.99 3.54 -0.68
C GLN A 83 -6.07 4.03 -1.81
N TRP A 84 -4.93 4.68 -1.51
CA TRP A 84 -3.96 5.06 -2.54
C TRP A 84 -3.24 3.88 -3.18
N LEU A 85 -3.02 2.78 -2.45
CA LEU A 85 -2.49 1.56 -3.04
C LEU A 85 -3.49 0.96 -4.03
N TRP A 86 -4.79 1.05 -3.73
CA TRP A 86 -5.84 0.65 -4.66
C TRP A 86 -5.87 1.52 -5.91
N ALA A 87 -5.82 2.84 -5.75
CA ALA A 87 -5.74 3.77 -6.89
C ALA A 87 -4.51 3.50 -7.76
N PHE A 88 -3.37 3.20 -7.14
CA PHE A 88 -2.15 2.80 -7.82
C PHE A 88 -2.35 1.52 -8.66
N GLN A 89 -2.93 0.48 -8.08
CA GLN A 89 -3.18 -0.79 -8.78
C GLN A 89 -4.13 -0.61 -9.97
N LEU A 90 -5.18 0.21 -9.83
CA LEU A 90 -6.11 0.51 -10.91
C LEU A 90 -5.45 1.31 -12.05
N GLN A 91 -4.58 2.25 -11.71
CA GLN A 91 -3.86 3.07 -12.70
C GLN A 91 -2.75 2.28 -13.43
N PHE A 92 -2.13 1.32 -12.74
CA PHE A 92 -1.04 0.49 -13.26
C PHE A 92 -1.37 -1.02 -13.18
N PRO A 93 -2.31 -1.52 -14.01
CA PRO A 93 -2.79 -2.90 -13.93
C PRO A 93 -1.77 -3.94 -14.43
N ILE A 94 -0.78 -3.52 -15.22
CA ILE A 94 0.33 -4.35 -15.67
C ILE A 94 1.51 -4.08 -14.74
N TYR A 95 1.82 -5.05 -13.89
CA TYR A 95 2.90 -4.97 -12.91
C TYR A 95 4.27 -5.26 -13.56
N ASP A 96 5.34 -4.79 -12.93
CA ASP A 96 6.70 -4.82 -13.51
C ASP A 96 7.56 -5.99 -13.02
N HIS A 97 7.02 -6.88 -12.19
CA HIS A 97 7.67 -8.06 -11.62
C HIS A 97 8.91 -7.79 -10.74
N ASN A 98 9.22 -6.54 -10.39
CA ASN A 98 10.42 -6.16 -9.63
C ASN A 98 10.24 -6.30 -8.10
N GLY A 99 9.45 -7.29 -7.65
CA GLY A 99 9.15 -7.57 -6.25
C GLY A 99 7.84 -6.95 -5.74
N PRO A 100 7.45 -7.19 -4.48
CA PRO A 100 6.22 -6.67 -3.92
C PRO A 100 6.24 -5.16 -3.72
N ILE A 101 5.06 -4.54 -3.78
CA ILE A 101 4.85 -3.14 -3.43
C ILE A 101 4.01 -3.09 -2.16
N GLY A 102 4.64 -2.74 -1.05
CA GLY A 102 3.97 -2.51 0.22
C GLY A 102 3.42 -1.10 0.32
N PHE A 103 2.45 -0.94 1.20
CA PHE A 103 2.05 0.35 1.72
C PHE A 103 2.10 0.24 3.24
N ALA A 104 2.94 1.06 3.88
CA ALA A 104 3.29 0.90 5.29
C ALA A 104 2.23 1.45 6.27
N ASP A 105 0.96 1.18 5.96
CA ASP A 105 -0.22 1.56 6.74
C ASP A 105 -0.61 0.42 7.70
N PRO A 106 -0.50 0.59 9.03
CA PRO A 106 -0.90 -0.41 10.02
C PRO A 106 -2.42 -0.38 10.34
N ALA A 107 -3.23 0.31 9.53
CA ALA A 107 -4.65 0.50 9.81
C ALA A 107 -5.54 -0.74 9.55
N TRP A 108 -4.99 -1.86 9.07
CA TRP A 108 -5.74 -3.08 8.81
C TRP A 108 -5.61 -4.09 9.94
N ILE A 109 -6.74 -4.63 10.38
CA ILE A 109 -6.83 -5.68 11.39
C ILE A 109 -7.61 -6.84 10.77
N ASP A 110 -7.00 -8.03 10.79
CA ASP A 110 -7.62 -9.26 10.28
C ASP A 110 -8.67 -9.85 11.24
N PRO A 111 -9.43 -10.88 10.83
CA PRO A 111 -10.46 -11.50 11.67
C PRO A 111 -9.96 -12.09 13.00
N HIS A 112 -8.65 -12.32 13.12
CA HIS A 112 -8.02 -12.83 14.34
C HIS A 112 -7.46 -11.71 15.23
N GLY A 113 -7.68 -10.45 14.87
CA GLY A 113 -7.17 -9.30 15.60
C GLY A 113 -5.71 -8.94 15.29
N ASN A 114 -5.10 -9.52 14.28
CA ASN A 114 -3.71 -9.23 13.93
C ASN A 114 -3.61 -8.03 12.98
N ILE A 115 -2.61 -7.18 13.22
CA ILE A 115 -2.29 -6.07 12.32
C ILE A 115 -1.72 -6.62 11.00
N ARG A 116 -2.31 -6.17 9.91
CA ARG A 116 -1.86 -6.41 8.54
C ARG A 116 -1.47 -5.11 7.88
N PHE A 117 -0.63 -5.20 6.86
CA PHE A 117 -0.38 -4.09 5.95
C PHE A 117 -0.72 -4.53 4.52
N PRO A 118 -1.31 -3.65 3.70
CA PRO A 118 -1.68 -4.00 2.35
C PRO A 118 -0.46 -3.97 1.43
N CYS A 119 -0.45 -4.86 0.45
CA CYS A 119 0.61 -4.95 -0.55
C CYS A 119 0.08 -5.45 -1.89
N ILE A 120 0.83 -5.15 -2.95
CA ILE A 120 0.71 -5.80 -4.26
C ILE A 120 1.84 -6.81 -4.33
N ASN A 121 1.50 -8.07 -4.53
CA ASN A 121 2.44 -9.17 -4.68
C ASN A 121 3.26 -9.03 -5.98
N THR A 122 4.35 -9.79 -6.08
CA THR A 122 5.18 -9.85 -7.30
C THR A 122 4.40 -10.30 -8.54
N ASP A 123 3.28 -11.00 -8.37
CA ASP A 123 2.36 -11.43 -9.43
C ASP A 123 1.21 -10.43 -9.71
N GLY A 124 1.27 -9.23 -9.11
CA GLY A 124 0.29 -8.16 -9.30
C GLY A 124 -0.99 -8.30 -8.48
N ARG A 125 -1.15 -9.38 -7.69
CA ARG A 125 -2.34 -9.56 -6.85
C ARG A 125 -2.27 -8.70 -5.60
N LEU A 126 -3.42 -8.20 -5.18
CA LEU A 126 -3.53 -7.47 -3.93
C LEU A 126 -3.55 -8.47 -2.77
N GLY A 127 -2.83 -8.17 -1.70
CA GLY A 127 -2.72 -9.01 -0.52
C GLY A 127 -2.54 -8.19 0.75
N PHE A 128 -2.56 -8.90 1.88
CA PHE A 128 -2.42 -8.33 3.21
C PHE A 128 -1.42 -9.15 4.02
N PHE A 129 -0.24 -8.59 4.23
CA PHE A 129 0.85 -9.32 4.88
C PHE A 129 0.88 -9.04 6.39
N PRO A 130 1.35 -10.01 7.21
CA PRO A 130 1.50 -9.79 8.64
C PRO A 130 2.46 -8.63 8.92
N SER A 131 2.13 -7.74 9.84
CA SER A 131 3.00 -6.61 10.22
C SER A 131 4.39 -7.03 10.73
N HIS A 132 4.51 -8.25 11.24
CA HIS A 132 5.76 -8.85 11.73
C HIS A 132 6.57 -9.59 10.64
N LEU A 133 6.14 -9.53 9.38
CA LEU A 133 6.87 -10.14 8.28
C LEU A 133 8.19 -9.40 8.04
N MET A 134 9.28 -10.16 7.88
CA MET A 134 10.55 -9.64 7.39
C MET A 134 10.41 -9.19 5.94
N LEU A 135 10.77 -7.95 5.66
CA LEU A 135 10.69 -7.33 4.34
C LEU A 135 12.10 -7.19 3.77
N TYR A 136 12.36 -7.96 2.72
CA TYR A 136 13.65 -7.98 2.04
C TYR A 136 13.92 -6.69 1.29
N ASN A 137 15.19 -6.46 0.94
CA ASN A 137 15.67 -5.30 0.21
C ASN A 137 15.16 -5.16 -1.23
N PHE A 138 14.28 -6.03 -1.73
CA PHE A 138 13.59 -5.87 -3.02
C PHE A 138 12.15 -5.35 -2.85
N TRP A 139 11.69 -5.19 -1.61
CA TRP A 139 10.41 -4.56 -1.33
C TRP A 139 10.44 -3.10 -1.74
N ARG A 140 9.38 -2.69 -2.43
CA ARG A 140 9.15 -1.30 -2.79
C ARG A 140 7.97 -0.78 -2.00
N PHE A 141 8.00 0.50 -1.67
CA PHE A 141 6.94 1.14 -0.90
C PHE A 141 6.41 2.34 -1.67
N LEU A 142 5.09 2.39 -1.80
CA LEU A 142 4.40 3.57 -2.31
C LEU A 142 4.35 4.60 -1.18
N VAL A 143 5.03 5.73 -1.37
CA VAL A 143 5.10 6.81 -0.37
C VAL A 143 4.60 8.13 -0.98
N PRO A 144 3.87 8.95 -0.22
CA PRO A 144 3.52 10.30 -0.65
C PRO A 144 4.80 11.17 -0.74
N VAL A 145 4.76 12.16 -1.63
CA VAL A 145 5.81 13.18 -1.77
C VAL A 145 5.53 14.36 -0.83
#